data_AF-A0A417AP77-F1
#
_entry.id   AF-A0A417AP77-F1
#
_cell.length_a   1.000
_cell.length_b   1.000
_cell.length_c   1.000
_cell.angle_alpha   90.00
_cell.angle_beta   90.00
_cell.angle_gamma   90.00
#
_symmetry.space_group_name_H-M   'P 1'
#
loop_
_entity.id
_entity.type
_entity.pdbx_description
1 polymer ?
#
loop_
_entity_poly.entity_id
_entity_poly.type
_entity_poly.pdbx_seq_one_letter_code
_entity_poly.pdbx_strand_id
1 'polypeptide(L)'
;MDELKKLRNDLDMCDEILIDALRMRCQIIQEITNYKQKNGLPIYQAEEEERKKSKMLAKLDDYEYKKSIMAVYDSVLYRSKRIQSHELFGFNIFLIGFMGVGKSTVSNALQNTFAMDVLEMDEMIAKKNNMSISEIFDLHGEAYFRNEETNLLKEVGNEKNKIVSCGGGVAMREINVQEMRKSGKIILLTAKPETILERVKENHDRPLLENNKTVEYVSELMEKRRPAYEAAADIVIATDGKSANEICEEIIAQVKKFK
;
A
#
# COMPACT_ATOMS: atom_id res chain seq x y z
N MET A 1 45.57 9.96 20.30
CA MET A 1 45.47 8.91 19.26
C MET A 1 44.98 7.59 19.85
N ASP A 2 45.44 7.20 21.03
CA ASP A 2 45.05 5.95 21.71
C ASP A 2 43.60 5.94 22.23
N GLU A 3 43.15 7.04 22.85
CA GLU A 3 41.77 7.17 23.34
C GLU A 3 40.72 7.14 22.22
N LEU A 4 40.97 7.83 21.10
CA LEU A 4 40.10 7.77 19.92
C LEU A 4 40.03 6.34 19.35
N LYS A 5 41.14 5.59 19.37
CA LYS A 5 41.17 4.21 18.91
C LYS A 5 40.35 3.31 19.83
N LYS A 6 40.45 3.50 21.14
CA LYS A 6 39.62 2.79 22.12
C LYS A 6 38.13 3.08 21.92
N LEU A 7 37.74 4.35 21.79
CA LEU A 7 36.35 4.74 21.55
C LEU A 7 35.78 4.14 20.25
N ARG A 8 36.61 4.02 19.20
CA ARG A 8 36.22 3.33 17.95
C ARG A 8 36.00 1.84 18.17
N ASN A 9 36.91 1.17 18.89
CA ASN A 9 36.72 -0.25 19.20
C ASN A 9 35.48 -0.49 20.06
N ASP A 10 35.21 0.38 21.05
CA ASP A 10 34.02 0.29 21.89
C ASP A 10 32.74 0.48 21.03
N LEU A 11 32.78 1.37 20.03
CA LEU A 11 31.69 1.54 19.06
C LEU A 11 31.51 0.30 18.17
N ASP A 12 32.59 -0.28 17.65
CA ASP A 12 32.54 -1.50 16.83
C ASP A 12 31.90 -2.66 17.62
N MET A 13 32.25 -2.82 18.91
CA MET A 13 31.62 -3.80 19.79
C MET A 13 30.12 -3.56 19.99
N CYS A 14 29.68 -2.29 20.05
CA CYS A 14 28.27 -1.96 20.11
C CYS A 14 27.54 -2.36 18.82
N ASP A 15 28.15 -2.11 17.66
CA ASP A 15 27.58 -2.48 16.37
C ASP A 15 27.46 -4.00 16.19
N GLU A 16 28.43 -4.78 16.66
CA GLU A 16 28.35 -6.24 16.70
C GLU A 16 27.15 -6.72 17.53
N ILE A 17 26.98 -6.18 18.74
CA ILE A 17 25.84 -6.49 19.61
C ILE A 17 24.51 -6.12 18.93
N LEU A 18 24.45 -4.97 18.26
CA LEU A 18 23.26 -4.53 17.53
C LEU A 18 22.92 -5.49 16.39
N ILE A 19 23.91 -5.92 15.60
CA ILE A 19 23.71 -6.85 14.49
C ILE A 19 23.18 -8.19 15.00
N ASP A 20 23.76 -8.74 16.05
CA ASP A 20 23.34 -10.04 16.60
C ASP A 20 21.95 -9.96 17.24
N ALA A 21 21.65 -8.87 17.96
CA ALA A 21 20.31 -8.62 18.48
C ALA A 21 19.27 -8.51 17.35
N LEU A 22 19.60 -7.83 16.25
CA LEU A 22 18.72 -7.72 15.09
C LEU A 22 18.51 -9.06 14.39
N ARG A 23 19.57 -9.88 14.23
CA ARG A 23 19.49 -11.23 13.66
C ARG A 23 18.56 -12.13 14.48
N MET A 24 18.78 -12.20 15.78
CA MET A 24 17.94 -12.98 16.70
C MET A 24 16.48 -12.53 16.62
N ARG A 25 16.26 -11.21 16.57
CA ARG A 25 14.92 -10.65 16.47
C ARG A 25 14.23 -11.02 15.16
N CYS A 26 14.94 -11.00 14.02
CA CYS A 26 14.41 -11.44 12.72
C CYS A 26 14.00 -12.93 12.74
N GLN A 27 14.80 -13.80 13.36
CA GLN A 27 14.47 -15.22 13.52
C GLN A 27 13.19 -15.41 14.34
N ILE A 28 13.08 -14.75 15.49
CA ILE A 28 11.88 -14.80 16.35
C ILE A 28 10.64 -14.31 15.58
N ILE A 29 10.77 -13.27 14.77
CA ILE A 29 9.66 -12.78 13.94
C ILE A 29 9.19 -13.85 12.96
N GLN A 30 10.12 -14.51 12.27
CA GLN A 30 9.78 -15.60 11.34
C GLN A 30 9.06 -16.76 12.05
N GLU A 31 9.54 -17.16 13.23
CA GLU A 31 8.89 -18.18 14.06
C GLU A 31 7.48 -17.78 14.47
N ILE A 32 7.28 -16.53 14.90
CA ILE A 32 5.95 -15.99 15.24
C ILE A 32 5.04 -15.99 14.02
N THR A 33 5.53 -15.55 12.85
CA THR A 33 4.73 -15.54 11.62
C THR A 33 4.29 -16.94 11.22
N ASN A 34 5.21 -17.91 11.25
CA ASN A 34 4.92 -19.30 10.94
C ASN A 34 3.90 -19.90 11.92
N TYR A 35 4.07 -19.63 13.22
CA TYR A 35 3.12 -20.06 14.24
C TYR A 35 1.72 -19.47 14.00
N LYS A 36 1.63 -18.16 13.74
CA LYS A 36 0.36 -17.49 13.50
C LYS A 36 -0.34 -18.03 12.25
N GLN A 37 0.41 -18.26 11.17
CA GLN A 37 -0.13 -18.87 9.95
C GLN A 37 -0.68 -20.27 10.21
N LYS A 38 0.09 -21.14 10.85
CA LYS A 38 -0.32 -22.52 11.17
C LYS A 38 -1.58 -22.59 12.02
N ASN A 39 -1.79 -21.61 12.90
CA ASN A 39 -2.93 -21.58 13.83
C ASN A 39 -4.06 -20.62 13.39
N GLY A 40 -3.99 -20.06 12.18
CA GLY A 40 -5.02 -19.13 11.67
C GLY A 40 -5.14 -17.82 12.44
N LEU A 41 -4.11 -17.41 13.20
CA LEU A 41 -4.14 -16.21 14.02
C LEU A 41 -3.92 -14.93 13.17
N PRO A 42 -4.41 -13.76 13.64
CA PRO A 42 -4.10 -12.47 13.03
C PRO A 42 -2.59 -12.19 13.07
N ILE A 43 -2.01 -11.92 11.89
CA ILE A 43 -0.57 -11.66 11.77
C ILE A 43 -0.22 -10.30 12.37
N TYR A 44 -1.04 -9.30 12.08
CA TYR A 44 -0.95 -7.98 12.70
C TYR A 44 -1.81 -7.87 13.95
N GLN A 45 -1.27 -7.25 15.00
CA GLN A 45 -1.95 -6.96 16.27
C GLN A 45 -1.47 -5.59 16.79
N ALA A 46 -2.18 -4.53 16.43
CA ALA A 46 -1.79 -3.14 16.71
C ALA A 46 -1.53 -2.88 18.20
N GLU A 47 -2.44 -3.34 19.06
CA GLU A 47 -2.37 -3.14 20.51
C GLU A 47 -1.10 -3.76 21.12
N GLU A 48 -0.68 -4.94 20.63
CA GLU A 48 0.54 -5.57 21.12
C GLU A 48 1.79 -4.79 20.74
N GLU A 49 1.83 -4.25 19.53
CA GLU A 49 2.96 -3.45 19.05
C GLU A 49 3.05 -2.11 19.78
N GLU A 50 1.92 -1.44 19.99
CA GLU A 50 1.83 -0.20 20.74
C GLU A 50 2.27 -0.42 22.19
N ARG A 51 1.79 -1.49 22.84
CA ARG A 51 2.25 -1.89 24.18
C ARG A 51 3.76 -2.12 24.23
N LYS A 52 4.33 -2.82 23.23
CA LYS A 52 5.79 -3.05 23.14
C LYS A 52 6.55 -1.73 22.97
N LYS A 53 6.07 -0.84 22.11
CA LYS A 53 6.67 0.49 21.87
C LYS A 53 6.64 1.34 23.14
N SER A 54 5.50 1.45 23.81
CA SER A 54 5.36 2.18 25.07
C SER A 54 6.26 1.64 26.17
N LYS A 55 6.40 0.31 26.28
CA LYS A 55 7.33 -0.32 27.23
C LYS A 55 8.79 0.03 26.93
N MET A 56 9.21 0.06 25.67
CA MET A 56 10.59 0.44 25.31
C MET A 56 10.82 1.94 25.52
N LEU A 57 9.84 2.78 25.19
CA LEU A 57 9.91 4.22 25.42
C LEU A 57 10.10 4.56 26.91
N ALA A 58 9.40 3.84 27.79
CA ALA A 58 9.53 4.00 29.24
C ALA A 58 10.92 3.64 29.78
N LYS A 59 11.66 2.75 29.12
CA LYS A 59 13.04 2.40 29.51
C LYS A 59 14.06 3.51 29.22
N LEU A 60 13.73 4.43 28.32
CA LEU A 60 14.62 5.52 27.92
C LEU A 60 14.42 6.79 28.78
N ASP A 61 13.46 6.81 29.71
CA ASP A 61 13.20 7.90 30.66
C ASP A 61 13.42 9.32 30.08
N ASP A 62 14.17 10.21 30.75
CA ASP A 62 14.60 11.54 30.27
C ASP A 62 15.98 11.51 29.57
N TYR A 63 16.36 10.37 28.96
CA TYR A 63 17.64 10.24 28.28
C TYR A 63 17.78 11.21 27.10
N GLU A 64 18.90 11.92 27.04
CA GLU A 64 19.16 13.01 26.08
C GLU A 64 18.94 12.57 24.61
N TYR A 65 19.38 11.36 24.25
CA TYR A 65 19.27 10.85 22.87
C TYR A 65 18.06 9.95 22.64
N LYS A 66 17.05 9.99 23.52
CA LYS A 66 15.83 9.17 23.41
C LYS A 66 15.16 9.27 22.04
N LYS A 67 15.06 10.46 21.46
CA LYS A 67 14.46 10.67 20.13
C LYS A 67 15.21 9.91 19.03
N SER A 68 16.54 9.98 19.06
CA SER A 68 17.41 9.29 18.09
C SER A 68 17.29 7.77 18.21
N ILE A 69 17.32 7.24 19.43
CA ILE A 69 17.16 5.79 19.66
C ILE A 69 15.77 5.32 19.22
N MET A 70 14.72 6.07 19.52
CA MET A 70 13.36 5.71 19.12
C MET A 70 13.16 5.74 17.60
N ALA A 71 13.82 6.64 16.88
CA ALA A 71 13.79 6.64 15.41
C ALA A 71 14.40 5.36 14.82
N VAL A 72 15.53 4.89 15.37
CA VAL A 72 16.13 3.60 14.98
C VAL A 72 15.20 2.46 15.33
N TYR A 73 14.63 2.46 16.54
CA TYR A 73 13.71 1.41 16.98
C TYR A 73 12.43 1.35 16.12
N ASP A 74 11.88 2.50 15.74
CA ASP A 74 10.74 2.59 14.83
C ASP A 74 11.07 2.02 13.44
N SER A 75 12.27 2.28 12.92
CA SER A 75 12.77 1.65 11.69
C SER A 75 12.88 0.13 11.83
N VAL A 76 13.39 -0.36 12.96
CA VAL A 76 13.45 -1.80 13.26
C VAL A 76 12.06 -2.41 13.29
N LEU A 77 11.09 -1.78 13.97
CA LEU A 77 9.70 -2.24 13.99
C LEU A 77 9.10 -2.26 12.59
N TYR A 78 9.28 -1.21 11.80
CA TYR A 78 8.78 -1.14 10.42
C TYR A 78 9.37 -2.26 9.53
N ARG A 79 10.69 -2.49 9.58
CA ARG A 79 11.34 -3.59 8.85
C ARG A 79 10.85 -4.97 9.29
N SER A 80 10.45 -5.10 10.55
CA SER A 80 9.84 -6.33 11.06
C SER A 80 8.52 -6.63 10.38
N LYS A 81 7.65 -5.62 10.29
CA LYS A 81 6.36 -5.74 9.60
C LYS A 81 6.58 -6.17 8.16
N ARG A 82 7.56 -5.58 7.47
CA ARG A 82 7.92 -5.95 6.10
C ARG A 82 8.26 -7.42 5.95
N ILE A 83 9.07 -7.98 6.84
CA ILE A 83 9.43 -9.41 6.81
C ILE A 83 8.16 -10.28 6.89
N GLN A 84 7.26 -9.97 7.83
CA GLN A 84 6.00 -10.72 7.98
C GLN A 84 5.09 -10.56 6.76
N SER A 85 5.09 -9.38 6.15
CA SER A 85 4.26 -9.07 4.99
C SER A 85 4.76 -9.74 3.72
N HIS A 86 6.07 -9.92 3.53
CA HIS A 86 6.60 -10.69 2.41
C HIS A 86 6.16 -12.15 2.44
N GLU A 87 6.07 -12.76 3.63
CA GLU A 87 5.51 -14.10 3.83
C GLU A 87 4.00 -14.16 3.57
N LEU A 88 3.29 -13.06 3.85
CA LEU A 88 1.87 -12.94 3.61
C LEU A 88 1.52 -12.75 2.14
N PHE A 89 2.20 -11.80 1.49
CA PHE A 89 1.90 -11.34 0.14
C PHE A 89 3.13 -11.58 -0.75
N GLY A 90 3.26 -12.80 -1.25
CA GLY A 90 4.23 -13.17 -2.28
C GLY A 90 3.89 -12.65 -3.69
N PHE A 91 2.97 -11.69 -3.77
CA PHE A 91 2.39 -11.13 -4.98
C PHE A 91 2.03 -9.65 -4.74
N ASN A 92 1.69 -8.93 -5.81
CA ASN A 92 1.24 -7.54 -5.74
C ASN A 92 -0.27 -7.45 -5.48
N ILE A 93 -0.70 -6.38 -4.82
CA ILE A 93 -2.12 -6.04 -4.64
C ILE A 93 -2.42 -4.88 -5.58
N PHE A 94 -3.29 -5.09 -6.57
CA PHE A 94 -3.75 -4.05 -7.48
C PHE A 94 -5.10 -3.52 -6.99
N LEU A 95 -5.16 -2.25 -6.59
CA LEU A 95 -6.40 -1.58 -6.21
C LEU A 95 -7.00 -0.91 -7.43
N ILE A 96 -8.16 -1.41 -7.89
CA ILE A 96 -8.93 -0.83 -8.99
C ILE A 96 -10.26 -0.26 -8.46
N GLY A 97 -10.89 0.56 -9.27
CA GLY A 97 -12.22 1.10 -8.99
C GLY A 97 -12.35 2.55 -9.41
N PHE A 98 -13.58 3.07 -9.32
CA PHE A 98 -13.89 4.43 -9.72
C PHE A 98 -13.11 5.48 -8.91
N MET A 99 -13.02 6.71 -9.39
CA MET A 99 -12.46 7.79 -8.57
C MET A 99 -13.32 7.99 -7.31
N GLY A 100 -12.72 8.40 -6.19
CA GLY A 100 -13.45 8.62 -4.94
C GLY A 100 -13.79 7.36 -4.13
N VAL A 101 -13.54 6.16 -4.64
CA VAL A 101 -13.76 4.90 -3.88
C VAL A 101 -12.79 4.70 -2.71
N GLY A 102 -11.77 5.55 -2.56
CA GLY A 102 -10.83 5.50 -1.43
C GLY A 102 -9.54 4.71 -1.67
N LYS A 103 -9.12 4.48 -2.92
CA LYS A 103 -7.87 3.76 -3.26
C LYS A 103 -6.66 4.28 -2.48
N SER A 104 -6.38 5.58 -2.52
CA SER A 104 -5.23 6.18 -1.84
C SER A 104 -5.33 6.06 -0.30
N THR A 105 -6.54 6.13 0.26
CA THR A 105 -6.76 5.93 1.69
C THR A 105 -6.47 4.48 2.09
N VAL A 106 -6.96 3.52 1.30
CA VAL A 106 -6.77 2.08 1.54
C VAL A 106 -5.32 1.66 1.27
N SER A 107 -4.66 2.18 0.23
CA SER A 107 -3.26 1.90 -0.05
C SER A 107 -2.35 2.39 1.10
N ASN A 108 -2.59 3.59 1.61
CA ASN A 108 -1.88 4.12 2.78
C ASN A 108 -2.14 3.31 4.04
N ALA A 109 -3.38 2.89 4.29
CA ALA A 109 -3.70 2.03 5.43
C ALA A 109 -3.01 0.65 5.33
N LEU A 110 -3.06 0.01 4.15
CA LEU A 110 -2.34 -1.23 3.89
C LEU A 110 -0.82 -1.05 4.05
N GLN A 111 -0.25 0.06 3.58
CA GLN A 111 1.17 0.38 3.78
C GLN A 111 1.52 0.53 5.26
N ASN A 112 0.72 1.23 6.04
CA ASN A 112 1.02 1.43 7.46
C ASN A 112 0.90 0.13 8.26
N THR A 113 -0.08 -0.70 7.91
CA THR A 113 -0.34 -1.97 8.60
C THR A 113 0.65 -3.06 8.18
N PHE A 114 0.98 -3.16 6.89
CA PHE A 114 1.82 -4.23 6.33
C PHE A 114 3.21 -3.79 5.89
N ALA A 115 3.53 -2.50 5.97
CA ALA A 115 4.80 -1.95 5.50
C ALA A 115 5.11 -2.30 4.02
N MET A 116 4.07 -2.57 3.22
CA MET A 116 4.19 -2.78 1.78
C MET A 116 4.45 -1.44 1.07
N ASP A 117 5.24 -1.48 0.00
CA ASP A 117 5.51 -0.27 -0.79
C ASP A 117 4.28 0.06 -1.65
N VAL A 118 3.89 1.34 -1.69
CA VAL A 118 2.77 1.82 -2.50
C VAL A 118 3.31 2.44 -3.78
N LEU A 119 2.68 2.09 -4.89
CA LEU A 119 2.87 2.72 -6.18
C LEU A 119 1.54 3.31 -6.63
N GLU A 120 1.45 4.63 -6.67
CA GLU A 120 0.34 5.35 -7.32
C GLU A 120 0.67 5.50 -8.81
N MET A 121 -0.07 4.81 -9.69
CA MET A 121 0.28 4.74 -11.12
C MET A 121 0.26 6.11 -11.79
N ASP A 122 -0.78 6.91 -11.52
CA ASP A 122 -0.98 8.23 -12.10
C ASP A 122 0.20 9.17 -11.77
N GLU A 123 0.65 9.17 -10.51
CA GLU A 123 1.81 9.95 -10.06
C GLU A 123 3.12 9.46 -10.68
N MET A 124 3.29 8.15 -10.78
CA MET A 124 4.50 7.57 -11.37
C MET A 124 4.59 7.84 -12.88
N ILE A 125 3.48 7.78 -13.62
CA ILE A 125 3.45 8.12 -15.05
C ILE A 125 3.75 9.61 -15.25
N ALA A 126 3.12 10.48 -14.46
CA ALA A 126 3.37 11.93 -14.50
C ALA A 126 4.85 12.25 -14.23
N LYS A 127 5.42 11.65 -13.18
CA LYS A 127 6.84 11.81 -12.81
C LYS A 127 7.80 11.30 -13.89
N LYS A 128 7.50 10.16 -14.53
CA LYS A 128 8.32 9.61 -15.64
C LYS A 128 8.36 10.52 -16.87
N ASN A 129 7.22 11.15 -17.17
CA ASN A 129 7.10 12.05 -18.31
C ASN A 129 7.52 13.50 -17.98
N ASN A 130 7.76 13.81 -16.70
CA ASN A 130 7.98 15.16 -16.21
C ASN A 130 6.87 16.14 -16.67
N MET A 131 5.63 15.66 -16.63
CA MET A 131 4.42 16.34 -17.12
C MET A 131 3.24 15.95 -16.22
N SER A 132 2.29 16.86 -16.07
CA SER A 132 0.97 16.52 -15.52
C SER A 132 0.21 15.58 -16.46
N ILE A 133 -0.78 14.87 -15.93
CA ILE A 133 -1.63 13.99 -16.77
C ILE A 133 -2.32 14.81 -17.87
N SER A 134 -2.83 16.02 -17.55
CA SER A 134 -3.47 16.88 -18.56
C SER A 134 -2.52 17.18 -19.72
N GLU A 135 -1.28 17.58 -19.43
CA GLU A 135 -0.28 17.86 -20.46
C GLU A 135 0.05 16.63 -21.31
N ILE A 136 0.10 15.44 -20.71
CA ILE A 136 0.32 14.19 -21.47
C ILE A 136 -0.85 13.95 -22.43
N PHE A 137 -2.09 14.14 -22.00
CA PHE A 137 -3.26 13.99 -22.86
C PHE A 137 -3.27 15.03 -23.98
N ASP A 138 -2.94 16.29 -23.68
CA ASP A 138 -2.96 17.39 -24.66
C ASP A 138 -1.85 17.25 -25.71
N LEU A 139 -0.64 16.83 -25.30
CA LEU A 139 0.53 16.74 -26.19
C LEU A 139 0.65 15.41 -26.93
N HIS A 140 0.29 14.30 -26.27
CA HIS A 140 0.53 12.94 -26.76
C HIS A 140 -0.74 12.12 -26.99
N GLY A 141 -1.88 12.59 -26.48
CA GLY A 141 -3.18 11.93 -26.61
C GLY A 141 -3.41 10.78 -25.63
N GLU A 142 -4.68 10.39 -25.47
CA GLU A 142 -5.08 9.33 -24.54
C GLU A 142 -4.40 7.99 -24.86
N ALA A 143 -4.26 7.64 -26.14
CA ALA A 143 -3.66 6.36 -26.54
C ALA A 143 -2.22 6.18 -26.02
N TYR A 144 -1.45 7.26 -26.00
CA TYR A 144 -0.10 7.28 -25.42
C TYR A 144 -0.16 7.04 -23.89
N PHE A 145 -0.97 7.82 -23.17
CA PHE A 145 -1.14 7.66 -21.72
C PHE A 145 -1.54 6.23 -21.33
N ARG A 146 -2.48 5.64 -22.09
CA ARG A 146 -2.89 4.26 -21.90
C ARG A 146 -1.76 3.27 -22.10
N ASN A 147 -0.86 3.51 -23.06
CA ASN A 147 0.31 2.64 -23.28
C ASN A 147 1.31 2.77 -22.14
N GLU A 148 1.48 3.97 -21.57
CA GLU A 148 2.28 4.18 -20.37
C GLU A 148 1.74 3.43 -19.15
N GLU A 149 0.41 3.39 -18.95
CA GLU A 149 -0.22 2.52 -17.94
C GLU A 149 0.18 1.05 -18.14
N THR A 150 0.10 0.55 -19.39
CA THR A 150 0.47 -0.84 -19.71
C THR A 150 1.96 -1.12 -19.47
N ASN A 151 2.83 -0.21 -19.88
CA ASN A 151 4.28 -0.35 -19.71
C ASN A 151 4.66 -0.39 -18.22
N LEU A 152 4.06 0.49 -17.41
CA LEU A 152 4.28 0.51 -15.98
C LEU A 152 3.81 -0.78 -15.30
N LEU A 153 2.67 -1.34 -15.70
CA LEU A 153 2.21 -2.63 -15.18
C LEU A 153 3.18 -3.78 -15.51
N LYS A 154 3.78 -3.79 -16.70
CA LYS A 154 4.80 -4.79 -17.06
C LYS A 154 6.06 -4.67 -16.21
N GLU A 155 6.50 -3.45 -15.92
CA GLU A 155 7.63 -3.21 -15.02
C GLU A 155 7.34 -3.73 -13.62
N VAL A 156 6.20 -3.33 -13.05
CA VAL A 156 5.75 -3.74 -11.71
C VAL A 156 5.51 -5.25 -11.62
N GLY A 157 5.17 -5.89 -12.75
CA GLY A 157 4.99 -7.34 -12.83
C GLY A 157 6.25 -8.16 -12.49
N ASN A 158 7.44 -7.56 -12.56
CA ASN A 158 8.70 -8.19 -12.15
C ASN A 158 8.99 -8.04 -10.65
N GLU A 159 8.16 -7.29 -9.93
CA GLU A 159 8.28 -7.03 -8.50
C GLU A 159 7.20 -7.77 -7.72
N LYS A 160 7.36 -7.85 -6.40
CA LYS A 160 6.43 -8.50 -5.47
C LYS A 160 6.22 -7.64 -4.25
N ASN A 161 5.14 -7.92 -3.50
CA ASN A 161 4.84 -7.27 -2.23
C ASN A 161 4.54 -5.76 -2.35
N LYS A 162 4.06 -5.30 -3.51
CA LYS A 162 3.61 -3.92 -3.70
C LYS A 162 2.11 -3.76 -3.63
N ILE A 163 1.66 -2.60 -3.19
CA ILE A 163 0.30 -2.12 -3.36
C ILE A 163 0.30 -1.15 -4.55
N VAL A 164 -0.46 -1.45 -5.58
CA VAL A 164 -0.52 -0.68 -6.81
C VAL A 164 -1.89 -0.02 -6.90
N SER A 165 -1.94 1.27 -6.62
CA SER A 165 -3.15 2.08 -6.78
C SER A 165 -3.29 2.47 -8.25
N CYS A 166 -4.28 1.88 -8.90
CA CYS A 166 -4.48 2.01 -10.34
C CYS A 166 -5.37 3.21 -10.66
N GLY A 167 -5.03 3.95 -11.72
CA GLY A 167 -5.91 4.97 -12.29
C GLY A 167 -7.27 4.37 -12.68
N GLY A 168 -8.33 5.19 -12.67
CA GLY A 168 -9.70 4.71 -12.92
C GLY A 168 -9.94 4.17 -14.34
N GLY A 169 -9.00 4.33 -15.27
CA GLY A 169 -9.07 3.77 -16.62
C GLY A 169 -8.28 2.47 -16.81
N VAL A 170 -7.41 2.10 -15.86
CA VAL A 170 -6.44 1.00 -16.03
C VAL A 170 -7.14 -0.32 -16.34
N ALA A 171 -8.19 -0.67 -15.58
CA ALA A 171 -8.93 -1.92 -15.74
C ALA A 171 -9.83 -1.96 -16.99
N MET A 172 -9.95 -0.85 -17.74
CA MET A 172 -10.75 -0.81 -18.97
C MET A 172 -10.04 -1.46 -20.16
N ARG A 173 -8.72 -1.68 -20.07
CA ARG A 173 -7.94 -2.37 -21.10
C ARG A 173 -7.67 -3.81 -20.68
N GLU A 174 -8.12 -4.75 -21.50
CA GLU A 174 -7.92 -6.19 -21.25
C GLU A 174 -6.44 -6.55 -21.05
N ILE A 175 -5.52 -5.95 -21.81
CA ILE A 175 -4.08 -6.18 -21.63
C ILE A 175 -3.59 -5.78 -20.24
N ASN A 176 -4.11 -4.71 -19.65
CA ASN A 176 -3.73 -4.30 -18.30
C ASN A 176 -4.22 -5.31 -17.26
N VAL A 177 -5.44 -5.83 -17.42
CA VAL A 177 -5.98 -6.88 -16.57
C VAL A 177 -5.12 -8.14 -16.63
N GLN A 178 -4.68 -8.51 -17.83
CA GLN A 178 -3.76 -9.64 -18.02
C GLN A 178 -2.41 -9.43 -17.33
N GLU A 179 -1.79 -8.25 -17.47
CA GLU A 179 -0.52 -7.95 -16.77
C GLU A 179 -0.67 -7.98 -15.24
N MET A 180 -1.78 -7.44 -14.71
CA MET A 180 -2.06 -7.50 -13.26
C MET A 180 -2.21 -8.94 -12.76
N ARG A 181 -2.96 -9.79 -13.49
CA ARG A 181 -3.18 -11.20 -13.11
C ARG A 181 -1.91 -12.05 -13.09
N LYS A 182 -0.88 -11.68 -13.87
CA LYS A 182 0.40 -12.42 -13.89
C LYS A 182 1.17 -12.30 -12.57
N SER A 183 1.02 -11.19 -11.85
CA SER A 183 1.90 -10.82 -10.74
C SER A 183 1.17 -10.49 -9.43
N GLY A 184 -0.17 -10.50 -9.42
CA GLY A 184 -0.92 -10.01 -8.29
C GLY A 184 -2.38 -10.42 -8.23
N LYS A 185 -3.06 -9.84 -7.24
CA LYS A 185 -4.50 -9.94 -7.02
C LYS A 185 -5.16 -8.60 -7.27
N ILE A 186 -6.26 -8.62 -8.02
CA ILE A 186 -7.02 -7.43 -8.40
C ILE A 186 -8.16 -7.25 -7.40
N ILE A 187 -8.10 -6.17 -6.63
CA ILE A 187 -9.10 -5.80 -5.65
C ILE A 187 -9.89 -4.60 -6.17
N LEU A 188 -11.18 -4.82 -6.43
CA LEU A 188 -12.11 -3.77 -6.77
C LEU A 188 -12.68 -3.13 -5.51
N LEU A 189 -12.38 -1.85 -5.31
CA LEU A 189 -13.02 -1.03 -4.30
C LEU A 189 -14.28 -0.38 -4.89
N THR A 190 -15.41 -0.53 -4.20
CA THR A 190 -16.70 0.06 -4.59
C THR A 190 -17.20 1.04 -3.53
N ALA A 191 -18.03 1.98 -3.97
CA ALA A 191 -18.78 2.88 -3.11
C ALA A 191 -20.09 3.24 -3.80
N LYS A 192 -21.06 3.78 -3.06
CA LYS A 192 -22.30 4.30 -3.66
C LYS A 192 -22.05 5.62 -4.40
N PRO A 193 -22.82 5.94 -5.46
CA PRO A 193 -22.68 7.20 -6.19
C PRO A 193 -22.76 8.45 -5.29
N GLU A 194 -23.63 8.43 -4.27
CA GLU A 194 -23.77 9.51 -3.29
C GLU A 194 -22.47 9.71 -2.50
N THR A 195 -21.86 8.61 -2.04
CA THR A 195 -20.59 8.63 -1.31
C THR A 195 -19.43 9.08 -2.20
N ILE A 196 -19.42 8.67 -3.47
CA ILE A 196 -18.44 9.18 -4.45
C ILE A 196 -18.57 10.68 -4.58
N LEU A 197 -19.78 11.19 -4.85
CA LEU A 197 -20.02 12.61 -5.03
C LEU A 197 -19.61 13.40 -3.79
N GLU A 198 -19.99 12.94 -2.59
CA GLU A 198 -19.61 13.56 -1.33
C GLU A 198 -18.09 13.70 -1.16
N ARG A 199 -17.33 12.67 -1.54
CA ARG A 199 -15.85 12.64 -1.41
C ARG A 199 -15.13 13.49 -2.46
N VAL A 200 -15.74 13.75 -3.62
CA VAL A 200 -15.06 14.41 -4.74
C VAL A 200 -15.62 15.79 -5.09
N LYS A 201 -16.77 16.19 -4.55
CA LYS A 201 -17.46 17.45 -4.92
C LYS A 201 -16.59 18.71 -4.77
N GLU A 202 -15.73 18.75 -3.74
CA GLU A 202 -14.81 19.87 -3.45
C GLU A 202 -13.48 19.79 -4.22
N ASN A 203 -13.27 18.73 -5.01
CA ASN A 203 -12.04 18.53 -5.78
C ASN A 203 -12.25 18.99 -7.23
N HIS A 204 -11.54 20.05 -7.62
CA HIS A 204 -11.63 20.66 -8.96
C HIS A 204 -10.64 20.05 -9.97
N ASP A 205 -9.72 19.17 -9.54
CA ASP A 205 -8.72 18.52 -10.40
C ASP A 205 -9.30 17.32 -11.17
N ARG A 206 -10.63 17.25 -11.32
CA ARG A 206 -11.35 16.13 -11.93
C ARG A 206 -12.19 16.59 -13.12
N PRO A 207 -11.56 16.78 -14.30
CA PRO A 207 -12.25 17.29 -15.50
C PRO A 207 -13.51 16.50 -15.90
N LEU A 208 -13.53 15.19 -15.62
CA LEU A 208 -14.67 14.32 -15.91
C LEU A 208 -15.94 14.65 -15.12
N LEU A 209 -15.82 15.29 -13.95
CA LEU A 209 -16.94 15.64 -13.06
C LEU A 209 -17.20 17.14 -12.97
N GLU A 210 -16.24 17.98 -13.36
CA GLU A 210 -16.30 19.42 -13.09
C GLU A 210 -17.52 20.11 -13.74
N ASN A 211 -17.97 19.61 -14.89
CA ASN A 211 -19.12 20.14 -15.61
C ASN A 211 -20.46 19.49 -15.22
N ASN A 212 -20.46 18.44 -14.38
CA ASN A 212 -21.68 17.75 -13.95
C ASN A 212 -21.47 16.98 -12.63
N LYS A 213 -21.77 17.64 -11.50
CA LYS A 213 -21.62 17.10 -10.14
C LYS A 213 -22.96 16.62 -9.56
N THR A 214 -23.66 15.75 -10.30
CA THR A 214 -24.93 15.15 -9.88
C THR A 214 -24.77 13.66 -9.55
N VAL A 215 -25.62 13.12 -8.68
CA VAL A 215 -25.59 11.70 -8.31
C VAL A 215 -25.90 10.82 -9.53
N GLU A 216 -26.84 11.27 -10.36
CA GLU A 216 -27.27 10.60 -11.59
C GLU A 216 -26.11 10.47 -12.58
N TYR A 217 -25.38 11.56 -12.84
CA TYR A 217 -24.24 11.53 -13.77
C TYR A 217 -23.08 10.65 -13.26
N VAL A 218 -22.78 10.73 -11.95
CA VAL A 218 -21.79 9.82 -11.33
C VAL A 218 -22.22 8.36 -11.50
N SER A 219 -23.50 8.07 -11.24
CA SER A 219 -24.09 6.74 -11.39
C SER A 219 -23.94 6.23 -12.83
N GLU A 220 -24.28 7.03 -13.83
CA GLU A 220 -24.13 6.67 -15.25
C GLU A 220 -22.68 6.35 -15.62
N LEU A 221 -21.71 7.14 -15.16
CA LEU A 221 -20.28 6.88 -15.40
C LEU A 221 -19.82 5.59 -14.72
N MET A 222 -20.31 5.31 -13.51
CA MET A 222 -20.00 4.09 -12.78
C MET A 222 -20.57 2.86 -13.50
N GLU A 223 -21.83 2.92 -13.95
CA GLU A 223 -22.46 1.82 -14.70
C GLU A 223 -21.72 1.50 -15.99
N LYS A 224 -21.23 2.51 -16.72
CA LYS A 224 -20.42 2.30 -17.94
C LYS A 224 -19.13 1.53 -17.67
N ARG A 225 -18.54 1.65 -16.47
CA ARG A 225 -17.28 0.98 -16.10
C ARG A 225 -17.47 -0.32 -15.32
N ARG A 226 -18.64 -0.51 -14.71
CA ARG A 226 -18.95 -1.66 -13.85
C ARG A 226 -18.64 -3.00 -14.50
N PRO A 227 -19.04 -3.31 -15.75
CA PRO A 227 -18.76 -4.61 -16.36
C PRO A 227 -17.26 -4.91 -16.47
N ALA A 228 -16.45 -3.92 -16.85
CA ALA A 228 -15.00 -4.09 -16.96
C ALA A 228 -14.34 -4.26 -15.59
N TYR A 229 -14.77 -3.50 -14.58
CA TYR A 229 -14.27 -3.65 -13.22
C TYR A 229 -14.61 -5.00 -12.61
N GLU A 230 -15.86 -5.44 -12.72
CA GLU A 230 -16.31 -6.73 -12.18
C GLU A 230 -15.64 -7.91 -12.90
N ALA A 231 -15.46 -7.82 -14.23
CA ALA A 231 -14.75 -8.84 -15.00
C ALA A 231 -13.25 -8.93 -14.66
N ALA A 232 -12.64 -7.82 -14.24
CA ALA A 232 -11.23 -7.77 -13.87
C ALA A 232 -10.98 -8.29 -12.44
N ALA A 233 -11.89 -8.02 -11.51
CA ALA A 233 -11.70 -8.21 -10.08
C ALA A 233 -11.58 -9.68 -9.66
N ASP A 234 -10.60 -9.99 -8.80
CA ASP A 234 -10.55 -11.24 -8.04
C ASP A 234 -11.36 -11.11 -6.74
N ILE A 235 -11.36 -9.92 -6.14
CA ILE A 235 -12.01 -9.60 -4.87
C ILE A 235 -12.73 -8.26 -5.01
N VAL A 236 -13.95 -8.17 -4.49
CA VAL A 236 -14.74 -6.92 -4.45
C VAL A 236 -14.96 -6.51 -3.00
N ILE A 237 -14.64 -5.26 -2.66
CA ILE A 237 -14.77 -4.71 -1.30
C ILE A 237 -15.53 -3.37 -1.37
N ALA A 238 -16.67 -3.31 -0.67
CA ALA A 238 -17.40 -2.05 -0.49
C ALA A 238 -16.74 -1.19 0.59
N THR A 239 -16.63 0.11 0.32
CA THR A 239 -15.96 1.08 1.20
C THR A 239 -16.93 2.00 1.97
N ASP A 240 -18.23 1.91 1.71
CA ASP A 240 -19.24 2.71 2.40
C ASP A 240 -19.36 2.31 3.87
N GLY A 241 -19.39 3.31 4.76
CA GLY A 241 -19.61 3.09 6.20
C GLY A 241 -18.49 2.32 6.93
N LYS A 242 -17.34 2.11 6.28
CA LYS A 242 -16.18 1.39 6.85
C LYS A 242 -14.99 2.32 7.02
N SER A 243 -14.26 2.12 8.10
CA SER A 243 -12.93 2.69 8.30
C SER A 243 -11.90 2.02 7.37
N ALA A 244 -10.79 2.71 7.12
CA ALA A 244 -9.70 2.15 6.32
C ALA A 244 -9.13 0.87 6.92
N ASN A 245 -9.12 0.73 8.25
CA ASN A 245 -8.66 -0.46 8.96
C ASN A 245 -9.59 -1.65 8.72
N GLU A 246 -10.91 -1.47 8.81
CA GLU A 246 -11.89 -2.53 8.51
C GLU A 246 -11.76 -3.01 7.06
N ILE A 247 -11.56 -2.10 6.12
CA ILE A 247 -11.33 -2.43 4.70
C ILE A 247 -10.04 -3.25 4.55
N CYS A 248 -8.95 -2.87 5.23
CA CYS A 248 -7.70 -3.64 5.21
C CYS A 248 -7.88 -5.05 5.76
N GLU A 249 -8.56 -5.19 6.89
CA GLU A 249 -8.89 -6.48 7.51
C GLU A 249 -9.67 -7.39 6.57
N GLU A 250 -10.68 -6.83 5.89
CA GLU A 250 -11.49 -7.56 4.92
C GLU A 250 -10.65 -8.00 3.71
N ILE A 251 -9.80 -7.12 3.18
CA ILE A 251 -8.86 -7.44 2.09
C ILE A 251 -7.98 -8.64 2.48
N ILE A 252 -7.37 -8.62 3.66
CA ILE A 252 -6.49 -9.71 4.10
C ILE A 252 -7.28 -11.02 4.27
N ALA A 253 -8.46 -10.94 4.87
CA ALA A 253 -9.31 -12.10 5.11
C ALA A 253 -9.69 -12.78 3.79
N GLN A 254 -10.00 -11.99 2.74
CA GLN A 254 -10.30 -12.53 1.41
C GLN A 254 -9.04 -13.06 0.71
N VAL A 255 -7.94 -12.30 0.73
CA VAL A 255 -6.69 -12.69 0.07
C VAL A 255 -6.14 -14.01 0.61
N LYS A 256 -6.28 -14.28 1.92
CA LYS A 256 -5.88 -15.55 2.54
C LYS A 256 -6.62 -16.78 2.00
N LYS A 257 -7.85 -16.63 1.48
CA LYS A 257 -8.63 -17.75 0.92
C LYS A 257 -8.09 -18.25 -0.42
N PHE A 258 -7.23 -17.47 -1.07
CA PHE A 258 -6.63 -17.79 -2.36
C PHE A 258 -5.20 -18.34 -2.25
N LYS A 259 -4.72 -18.60 -1.02
CA LYS A 259 -3.46 -19.31 -0.77
C LYS A 259 -3.65 -20.82 -0.90
#